data_AF-A0A4Q4L6H0-F1
#
_entry.id   AF-A0A4Q4L6H0-F1
#
_cell.length_a   1.000
_cell.length_b   1.000
_cell.length_c   1.000
_cell.angle_alpha   90.00
_cell.angle_beta   90.00
_cell.angle_gamma   90.00
#
_symmetry.space_group_name_H-M   'P 1'
#
loop_
_entity.id
_entity.type
_entity.pdbx_description
1 polymer ?
#
loop_
_entity_poly.entity_id
_entity_poly.type
_entity_poly.pdbx_seq_one_letter_code
_entity_poly.pdbx_strand_id
1 'polypeptide(L)'
;MTEALDRLQVCVGGHEVGRLGRGHAGVDSVFSYRNDAIDENAVSLTMPTRLESYGCERGIHPIFEMNLPEGALRDELMRRFSKAVRGFDDFALLGIVGPHQLGRLSIASASTTDRPPETSLAELLVHDGAQGLFEDLLQTYGQYSGVSGVQPKVLVRDSSAAIDRLTHRGSTHLVKAFRAEEYPELATNEYFCMRAAQLCGLDVPHFELSEHGKFLVIERFDLSETGYLGFEDFCVLNGWPSKAKYDGSYEGVARQIKAFVSPSLLKDALEAFFKIVALSAVLKNGDAHLKNFGVLYDDCGEHSLVRLAPAYDIITTSVYIKSDSMALLLGGSKAWPKHKMLTKFGRTACNLSEARCNQLLQMVAHGVREAMDEMAEYSANHPAFAEVGAAMIEQWSAGLARSLLTS
;
A
#
# COMPACT_ATOMS: atom_id res chain seq x y z
N MET A 1 -2.29 -29.61 -22.68
CA MET A 1 -1.71 -29.02 -21.45
C MET A 1 -1.26 -27.57 -21.63
N THR A 2 -1.30 -26.99 -22.83
CA THR A 2 -0.91 -25.59 -23.11
C THR A 2 -2.03 -24.57 -22.88
N GLU A 3 -3.31 -24.91 -23.09
CA GLU A 3 -4.43 -23.96 -22.93
C GLU A 3 -4.74 -23.53 -21.48
N ALA A 4 -4.31 -24.31 -20.47
CA ALA A 4 -4.57 -24.01 -19.07
C ALA A 4 -3.66 -22.91 -18.49
N LEU A 5 -2.60 -22.51 -19.21
CA LEU A 5 -1.62 -21.50 -18.78
C LEU A 5 -1.97 -20.08 -19.25
N ASP A 6 -2.94 -19.93 -20.15
CA ASP A 6 -3.30 -18.65 -20.78
C ASP A 6 -4.56 -18.01 -20.21
N ARG A 7 -5.18 -18.65 -19.21
CA ARG A 7 -6.39 -18.16 -18.53
C ARG A 7 -6.31 -18.38 -17.03
N LEU A 8 -6.65 -17.34 -16.28
CA LEU A 8 -6.74 -17.32 -14.84
C LEU A 8 -8.21 -17.13 -14.45
N GLN A 9 -8.68 -17.97 -13.53
CA GLN A 9 -9.94 -17.80 -12.84
C GLN A 9 -9.82 -16.63 -11.88
N VAL A 10 -10.82 -15.73 -11.89
CA VAL A 10 -10.90 -14.61 -10.96
C VAL A 10 -12.08 -14.85 -10.04
N CYS A 11 -11.80 -14.80 -8.73
CA CYS A 11 -12.79 -14.94 -7.69
C CYS A 11 -12.87 -13.68 -6.83
N VAL A 12 -14.07 -13.40 -6.33
CA VAL A 12 -14.35 -12.36 -5.33
C VAL A 12 -14.95 -13.06 -4.12
N GLY A 13 -14.34 -12.91 -2.93
CA GLY A 13 -14.84 -13.56 -1.72
C GLY A 13 -14.94 -15.10 -1.83
N GLY A 14 -14.12 -15.72 -2.69
CA GLY A 14 -14.14 -17.16 -2.96
C GLY A 14 -15.11 -17.62 -4.06
N HIS A 15 -15.93 -16.73 -4.62
CA HIS A 15 -16.86 -17.04 -5.70
C HIS A 15 -16.24 -16.69 -7.07
N GLU A 16 -16.27 -17.61 -8.04
CA GLU A 16 -15.81 -17.32 -9.41
C GLU A 16 -16.72 -16.27 -10.05
N VAL A 17 -16.13 -15.13 -10.46
CA VAL A 17 -16.87 -14.03 -11.11
C VAL A 17 -16.52 -13.85 -12.56
N GLY A 18 -15.38 -14.38 -13.01
CA GLY A 18 -14.92 -14.22 -14.37
C GLY A 18 -13.59 -14.90 -14.65
N ARG A 19 -13.09 -14.67 -15.87
CA ARG A 19 -11.80 -15.19 -16.33
C ARG A 19 -10.97 -14.08 -16.94
N LEU A 20 -9.72 -14.01 -16.53
CA LEU A 20 -8.68 -13.16 -17.12
C LEU A 20 -7.86 -14.04 -18.07
N GLY A 21 -7.72 -13.62 -19.32
CA GLY A 21 -6.93 -14.33 -20.32
C GLY A 21 -5.93 -13.41 -21.02
N ARG A 22 -4.93 -14.02 -21.65
CA ARG A 22 -4.09 -13.31 -22.62
C ARG A 22 -4.96 -12.88 -23.81
N GLY A 23 -4.79 -11.63 -24.24
CA GLY A 23 -5.50 -11.05 -25.37
C GLY A 23 -4.89 -11.46 -26.71
N HIS A 24 -5.51 -11.00 -27.79
CA HIS A 24 -5.04 -11.19 -29.17
C HIS A 24 -5.17 -9.86 -29.93
N ALA A 25 -4.35 -9.66 -30.97
CA ALA A 25 -4.49 -8.58 -31.94
C ALA A 25 -4.54 -7.15 -31.34
N GLY A 26 -3.48 -6.73 -30.65
CA GLY A 26 -3.34 -5.36 -30.11
C GLY A 26 -3.95 -5.15 -28.72
N VAL A 27 -4.47 -6.22 -28.12
CA VAL A 27 -4.90 -6.27 -26.72
C VAL A 27 -4.06 -7.33 -26.01
N ASP A 28 -3.39 -6.95 -24.92
CA ASP A 28 -2.47 -7.82 -24.19
C ASP A 28 -3.22 -8.76 -23.23
N SER A 29 -4.31 -8.29 -22.61
CA SER A 29 -5.15 -9.11 -21.74
C SER A 29 -6.63 -8.74 -21.83
N VAL A 30 -7.49 -9.73 -21.55
CA VAL A 30 -8.94 -9.58 -21.59
C VAL A 30 -9.55 -10.22 -20.36
N PHE A 31 -10.37 -9.47 -19.64
CA PHE A 31 -11.20 -9.99 -18.56
C PHE A 31 -12.66 -10.05 -18.99
N SER A 32 -13.30 -11.19 -18.76
CA SER A 32 -14.73 -11.39 -19.02
C SER A 32 -15.41 -11.84 -17.74
N TYR A 33 -16.46 -11.11 -17.34
CA TYR A 33 -17.37 -11.56 -16.31
C TYR A 33 -18.15 -12.79 -16.78
N ARG A 34 -18.61 -13.59 -15.82
CA ARG A 34 -19.64 -14.59 -16.07
C ARG A 34 -20.99 -13.91 -16.27
N ASN A 35 -21.89 -14.59 -16.98
CA ASN A 35 -23.24 -14.08 -17.25
C ASN A 35 -24.10 -13.93 -15.96
N ASP A 36 -23.73 -14.62 -14.89
CA ASP A 36 -24.40 -14.60 -13.58
C ASP A 36 -23.68 -13.71 -12.55
N ALA A 37 -22.66 -12.94 -12.97
CA ALA A 37 -22.00 -11.97 -12.09
C ALA A 37 -22.95 -10.81 -11.75
N ILE A 38 -22.91 -10.38 -10.50
CA ILE A 38 -23.68 -9.24 -9.95
C ILE A 38 -22.73 -8.13 -9.51
N ASP A 39 -23.21 -6.88 -9.47
CA ASP A 39 -22.38 -5.72 -9.18
C ASP A 39 -21.73 -5.78 -7.80
N GLU A 40 -22.39 -6.37 -6.79
CA GLU A 40 -21.78 -6.62 -5.47
C GLU A 40 -20.50 -7.44 -5.58
N ASN A 41 -20.39 -8.29 -6.59
CA ASN A 41 -19.24 -9.15 -6.88
C ASN A 41 -18.37 -8.63 -8.03
N ALA A 42 -18.49 -7.36 -8.42
CA ALA A 42 -17.56 -6.77 -9.38
C ALA A 42 -16.11 -6.82 -8.86
N VAL A 43 -15.15 -6.96 -9.77
CA VAL A 43 -13.73 -7.07 -9.42
C VAL A 43 -13.12 -5.72 -9.02
N SER A 44 -13.72 -4.60 -9.47
CA SER A 44 -13.25 -3.24 -9.17
C SER A 44 -14.42 -2.27 -9.27
N LEU A 45 -14.36 -1.18 -8.50
CA LEU A 45 -15.21 0.01 -8.59
C LEU A 45 -15.16 0.66 -9.98
N THR A 46 -14.09 0.41 -10.75
CA THR A 46 -13.91 0.90 -12.13
C THR A 46 -14.36 -0.09 -13.20
N MET A 47 -14.76 -1.31 -12.80
CA MET A 47 -15.16 -2.39 -13.70
C MET A 47 -16.53 -2.95 -13.30
N PRO A 48 -17.64 -2.19 -13.44
CA PRO A 48 -18.98 -2.69 -13.14
C PRO A 48 -19.32 -3.95 -13.96
N THR A 49 -20.26 -4.78 -13.50
CA THR A 49 -20.58 -6.01 -14.24
C THR A 49 -21.23 -5.69 -15.58
N ARG A 50 -20.76 -6.38 -16.63
CA ARG A 50 -21.30 -6.26 -18.00
C ARG A 50 -20.92 -7.46 -18.84
N LEU A 51 -21.69 -7.71 -19.91
CA LEU A 51 -21.43 -8.79 -20.88
C LEU A 51 -20.20 -8.50 -21.76
N GLU A 52 -19.92 -7.22 -22.03
CA GLU A 52 -18.76 -6.82 -22.81
C GLU A 52 -17.47 -7.07 -22.01
N SER A 53 -16.47 -7.67 -22.66
CA SER A 53 -15.19 -7.93 -22.01
C SER A 53 -14.37 -6.64 -21.83
N TYR A 54 -13.59 -6.60 -20.75
CA TYR A 54 -12.62 -5.54 -20.50
C TYR A 54 -11.29 -5.91 -21.15
N GLY A 55 -10.99 -5.28 -22.30
CA GLY A 55 -9.69 -5.38 -22.95
C GLY A 55 -8.69 -4.39 -22.37
N CYS A 56 -7.46 -4.83 -22.12
CA CYS A 56 -6.34 -3.99 -21.77
C CYS A 56 -5.31 -4.03 -22.91
N GLU A 57 -5.11 -2.90 -23.59
CA GLU A 57 -4.21 -2.80 -24.74
C GLU A 57 -2.74 -3.10 -24.40
N ARG A 58 -2.32 -2.81 -23.17
CA ARG A 58 -0.93 -2.95 -22.72
C ARG A 58 -0.87 -3.57 -21.34
N GLY A 59 -0.30 -4.76 -21.23
CA GLY A 59 -0.18 -5.51 -19.99
C GLY A 59 -1.51 -6.04 -19.46
N ILE A 60 -1.69 -5.90 -18.16
CA ILE A 60 -2.86 -6.39 -17.42
C ILE A 60 -3.60 -5.18 -16.83
N HIS A 61 -4.93 -5.27 -16.75
CA HIS A 61 -5.73 -4.20 -16.14
C HIS A 61 -5.20 -3.86 -14.74
N PRO A 62 -5.12 -2.56 -14.36
CA PRO A 62 -4.52 -2.12 -13.10
C PRO A 62 -5.00 -2.86 -11.84
N ILE A 63 -6.29 -3.20 -11.76
CA ILE A 63 -6.82 -3.97 -10.61
C ILE A 63 -6.09 -5.29 -10.37
N PHE A 64 -5.72 -6.00 -11.44
CA PHE A 64 -5.01 -7.27 -11.35
C PHE A 64 -3.49 -7.06 -11.23
N GLU A 65 -2.98 -5.92 -11.71
CA GLU A 65 -1.57 -5.53 -11.63
C GLU A 65 -1.18 -4.99 -10.24
N MET A 66 -2.10 -4.35 -9.50
CA MET A 66 -1.75 -3.49 -8.37
C MET A 66 -0.95 -4.21 -7.27
N ASN A 67 -1.18 -5.51 -7.10
CA ASN A 67 -0.58 -6.37 -6.08
C ASN A 67 0.53 -7.27 -6.63
N LEU A 68 0.91 -7.11 -7.90
CA LEU A 68 2.06 -7.82 -8.44
C LEU A 68 3.33 -7.36 -7.69
N PRO A 69 4.20 -8.32 -7.29
CA PRO A 69 5.46 -8.01 -6.66
C PRO A 69 6.31 -7.04 -7.45
N GLU A 70 6.96 -6.14 -6.73
CA GLU A 70 8.01 -5.25 -7.22
C GLU A 70 9.33 -5.55 -6.46
N GLY A 71 10.44 -4.96 -6.91
CA GLY A 71 11.73 -5.01 -6.21
C GLY A 71 12.19 -6.42 -5.83
N ALA A 72 12.67 -6.54 -4.58
CA ALA A 72 13.33 -7.76 -4.08
C ALA A 72 12.45 -9.02 -4.18
N LEU A 73 11.15 -8.91 -3.91
CA LEU A 73 10.23 -10.04 -3.98
C LEU A 73 10.03 -10.51 -5.43
N ARG A 74 9.88 -9.57 -6.36
CA ARG A 74 9.79 -9.90 -7.80
C ARG A 74 11.06 -10.57 -8.28
N ASP A 75 12.22 -10.02 -7.96
CA ASP A 75 13.52 -10.56 -8.37
C ASP A 75 13.70 -12.00 -7.89
N GLU A 76 13.32 -12.29 -6.64
CA GLU A 76 13.41 -13.64 -6.08
C GLU A 76 12.46 -14.62 -6.78
N LEU A 77 11.21 -14.23 -6.99
CA LEU A 77 10.24 -15.06 -7.70
C LEU A 77 10.66 -15.33 -9.15
N MET A 78 11.18 -14.30 -9.84
CA MET A 78 11.74 -14.47 -11.18
C MET A 78 12.91 -15.45 -11.17
N ARG A 79 13.85 -15.32 -10.22
CA ARG A 79 15.00 -16.21 -10.09
C ARG A 79 14.58 -17.67 -9.82
N ARG A 80 13.53 -17.87 -9.02
CA ARG A 80 12.99 -19.19 -8.65
C ARG A 80 12.23 -19.86 -9.79
N PHE A 81 11.41 -19.13 -10.54
CA PHE A 81 10.44 -19.73 -11.49
C PHE A 81 10.80 -19.55 -12.97
N SER A 82 11.67 -18.61 -13.35
CA SER A 82 12.02 -18.36 -14.76
C SER A 82 12.62 -19.55 -15.51
N LYS A 83 13.25 -20.50 -14.81
CA LYS A 83 13.77 -21.75 -15.41
C LYS A 83 12.68 -22.79 -15.68
N ALA A 84 11.60 -22.76 -14.90
CA ALA A 84 10.50 -23.72 -15.00
C ALA A 84 9.39 -23.23 -15.96
N VAL A 85 9.24 -21.91 -16.11
CA VAL A 85 8.20 -21.28 -16.92
C VAL A 85 8.84 -20.51 -18.07
N ARG A 86 8.62 -20.98 -19.30
CA ARG A 86 9.09 -20.29 -20.51
C ARG A 86 8.29 -19.00 -20.71
N GLY A 87 8.98 -17.87 -20.90
CA GLY A 87 8.31 -16.58 -21.13
C GLY A 87 7.63 -16.02 -19.87
N PHE A 88 8.31 -16.13 -18.73
CA PHE A 88 7.82 -15.64 -17.44
C PHE A 88 7.63 -14.12 -17.46
N ASP A 89 6.38 -13.70 -17.59
CA ASP A 89 5.93 -12.31 -17.60
C ASP A 89 4.97 -12.04 -16.44
N ASP A 90 4.40 -10.84 -16.40
CA ASP A 90 3.50 -10.41 -15.32
C ASP A 90 2.23 -11.28 -15.22
N PHE A 91 1.78 -11.86 -16.34
CA PHE A 91 0.65 -12.79 -16.33
C PHE A 91 1.02 -14.13 -15.69
N ALA A 92 2.21 -14.66 -16.00
CA ALA A 92 2.73 -15.85 -15.35
C ALA A 92 2.98 -15.64 -13.85
N LEU A 93 3.54 -14.48 -13.48
CA LEU A 93 3.73 -14.09 -12.08
C LEU A 93 2.37 -13.98 -11.35
N LEU A 94 1.37 -13.38 -11.98
CA LEU A 94 0.01 -13.28 -11.43
C LEU A 94 -0.58 -14.66 -11.15
N GLY A 95 -0.33 -15.66 -12.00
CA GLY A 95 -0.78 -17.04 -11.77
C GLY A 95 -0.16 -17.70 -10.53
N ILE A 96 0.98 -17.19 -10.03
CA ILE A 96 1.68 -17.70 -8.83
C ILE A 96 1.19 -16.98 -7.57
N VAL A 97 1.24 -15.66 -7.56
CA VAL A 97 0.95 -14.86 -6.34
C VAL A 97 -0.51 -14.41 -6.24
N GLY A 98 -1.27 -14.49 -7.33
CA GLY A 98 -2.67 -14.09 -7.44
C GLY A 98 -3.62 -14.72 -6.41
N PRO A 99 -3.42 -15.96 -5.93
CA PRO A 99 -4.27 -16.52 -4.87
C PRO A 99 -4.06 -15.86 -3.49
N HIS A 100 -2.98 -15.11 -3.32
CA HIS A 100 -2.53 -14.58 -2.03
C HIS A 100 -2.29 -13.06 -2.09
N GLN A 101 -3.22 -12.33 -2.70
CA GLN A 101 -3.17 -10.87 -2.84
C GLN A 101 -3.81 -10.13 -1.65
N LEU A 102 -3.60 -8.82 -1.65
CA LEU A 102 -4.39 -7.90 -0.84
C LEU A 102 -5.82 -7.77 -1.41
N GLY A 103 -6.77 -7.64 -0.51
CA GLY A 103 -8.18 -7.46 -0.76
C GLY A 103 -8.94 -8.76 -1.06
N ARG A 104 -10.17 -8.59 -1.51
CA ARG A 104 -11.14 -9.66 -1.74
C ARG A 104 -10.96 -10.47 -3.04
N LEU A 105 -9.97 -10.11 -3.86
CA LEU A 105 -9.69 -10.79 -5.13
C LEU A 105 -8.76 -11.97 -4.93
N SER A 106 -9.06 -13.06 -5.61
CA SER A 106 -8.17 -14.21 -5.75
C SER A 106 -8.09 -14.60 -7.21
N ILE A 107 -6.87 -14.72 -7.74
CA ILE A 107 -6.61 -15.00 -9.15
C ILE A 107 -5.75 -16.25 -9.26
N ALA A 108 -6.25 -17.31 -9.90
CA ALA A 108 -5.56 -18.60 -9.93
C ALA A 108 -5.82 -19.35 -11.24
N SER A 109 -4.92 -20.22 -11.67
CA SER A 109 -5.18 -21.11 -12.82
C SER A 109 -6.23 -22.19 -12.50
N ALA A 110 -6.33 -22.57 -11.23
CA ALA A 110 -7.32 -23.51 -10.69
C ALA A 110 -7.59 -23.17 -9.21
N SER A 111 -8.73 -23.63 -8.68
CA SER A 111 -9.02 -23.49 -7.25
C SER A 111 -7.95 -24.20 -6.42
N THR A 112 -7.11 -23.42 -5.74
CA THR A 112 -6.11 -23.93 -4.81
C THR A 112 -6.67 -23.94 -3.39
N THR A 113 -6.30 -24.96 -2.62
CA THR A 113 -6.56 -25.02 -1.17
C THR A 113 -5.30 -24.73 -0.36
N ASP A 114 -4.20 -24.41 -1.05
CA ASP A 114 -2.91 -24.12 -0.45
C ASP A 114 -3.00 -22.85 0.40
N ARG A 115 -2.30 -22.86 1.53
CA ARG A 115 -2.34 -21.78 2.51
C ARG A 115 -0.91 -21.35 2.84
N PRO A 116 -0.70 -20.07 3.15
CA PRO A 116 0.55 -19.65 3.74
C PRO A 116 0.80 -20.47 5.02
N PRO A 117 2.03 -20.96 5.26
CA PRO A 117 2.35 -21.61 6.51
C PRO A 117 2.13 -20.64 7.69
N GLU A 118 1.86 -21.17 8.88
CA GLU A 118 1.72 -20.34 10.08
C GLU A 118 3.09 -19.97 10.65
N THR A 119 3.19 -18.79 11.26
CA THR A 119 4.39 -18.32 11.98
C THR A 119 4.00 -17.71 13.32
N SER A 120 4.90 -17.76 14.29
CA SER A 120 4.77 -17.00 15.54
C SER A 120 5.28 -15.58 15.31
N LEU A 121 4.39 -14.58 15.37
CA LEU A 121 4.82 -13.18 15.32
C LEU A 121 5.63 -12.77 16.55
N ALA A 122 5.29 -13.33 17.72
CA ALA A 122 6.04 -13.08 18.95
C ALA A 122 7.51 -13.49 18.81
N GLU A 123 7.78 -14.62 18.14
CA GLU A 123 9.16 -15.05 17.86
C GLU A 123 9.84 -14.10 16.86
N LEU A 124 9.14 -13.67 15.81
CA LEU A 124 9.68 -12.72 14.83
C LEU A 124 10.01 -11.35 15.44
N LEU A 125 9.20 -10.87 16.39
CA LEU A 125 9.40 -9.58 17.06
C LEU A 125 10.59 -9.59 18.03
N VAL A 126 10.87 -10.73 18.68
CA VAL A 126 11.98 -10.90 19.63
C VAL A 126 13.25 -11.39 18.95
N HIS A 127 13.18 -11.86 17.70
CA HIS A 127 14.34 -12.41 17.00
C HIS A 127 15.44 -11.35 16.85
N ASP A 128 16.67 -11.75 17.18
CA ASP A 128 17.91 -10.96 17.08
C ASP A 128 18.35 -10.59 15.66
N GLY A 129 17.54 -10.91 14.64
CA GLY A 129 17.88 -10.70 13.25
C GLY A 129 19.11 -11.48 12.78
N ALA A 130 19.27 -12.76 13.18
CA ALA A 130 20.27 -13.63 12.57
C ALA A 130 20.29 -13.45 11.04
N GLN A 131 21.49 -13.20 10.52
CA GLN A 131 21.73 -12.92 9.10
C GLN A 131 21.08 -14.04 8.26
N GLY A 132 20.09 -13.71 7.44
CA GLY A 132 19.35 -14.68 6.64
C GLY A 132 17.85 -14.82 6.98
N LEU A 133 17.36 -14.34 8.12
CA LEU A 133 15.96 -14.55 8.51
C LEU A 133 14.97 -13.95 7.50
N PHE A 134 15.25 -12.77 6.96
CA PHE A 134 14.37 -12.23 5.92
C PHE A 134 14.45 -13.05 4.62
N GLU A 135 15.63 -13.53 4.24
CA GLU A 135 15.79 -14.44 3.11
C GLU A 135 15.02 -15.75 3.33
N ASP A 136 15.00 -16.28 4.55
CA ASP A 136 14.22 -17.46 4.93
C ASP A 136 12.72 -17.19 4.87
N LEU A 137 12.28 -16.02 5.35
CA LEU A 137 10.91 -15.54 5.20
C LEU A 137 10.54 -15.40 3.72
N LEU A 138 11.42 -14.85 2.89
CA LEU A 138 11.18 -14.69 1.46
C LEU A 138 11.10 -16.04 0.74
N GLN A 139 11.96 -16.99 1.09
CA GLN A 139 11.93 -18.35 0.55
C GLN A 139 10.65 -19.09 0.94
N THR A 140 10.20 -18.92 2.19
CA THR A 140 9.04 -19.61 2.76
C THR A 140 7.71 -18.99 2.31
N TYR A 141 7.61 -17.65 2.37
CA TYR A 141 6.37 -16.90 2.20
C TYR A 141 6.26 -16.17 0.84
N GLY A 142 7.34 -16.08 0.07
CA GLY A 142 7.37 -15.25 -1.14
C GLY A 142 6.31 -15.63 -2.19
N GLN A 143 6.06 -16.92 -2.40
CA GLN A 143 5.00 -17.38 -3.32
C GLN A 143 3.58 -17.10 -2.80
N TYR A 144 3.44 -16.89 -1.48
CA TYR A 144 2.20 -16.54 -0.79
C TYR A 144 2.04 -15.02 -0.60
N SER A 145 2.86 -14.21 -1.28
CA SER A 145 2.94 -12.77 -1.08
C SER A 145 2.61 -12.01 -2.36
N GLY A 146 1.31 -11.83 -2.63
CA GLY A 146 0.83 -10.90 -3.64
C GLY A 146 0.77 -9.47 -3.10
N VAL A 147 1.93 -8.83 -2.97
CA VAL A 147 2.05 -7.46 -2.45
C VAL A 147 3.07 -6.66 -3.27
N SER A 148 2.73 -5.42 -3.60
CA SER A 148 3.59 -4.49 -4.35
C SER A 148 4.49 -3.66 -3.42
N GLY A 149 5.53 -3.07 -4.00
CA GLY A 149 6.49 -2.19 -3.34
C GLY A 149 7.93 -2.66 -3.56
N VAL A 150 8.85 -1.70 -3.60
CA VAL A 150 10.28 -1.98 -3.88
C VAL A 150 11.00 -2.53 -2.63
N GLN A 151 10.53 -2.12 -1.45
CA GLN A 151 11.06 -2.57 -0.16
C GLN A 151 10.87 -4.09 0.01
N PRO A 152 11.86 -4.81 0.57
CA PRO A 152 11.71 -6.21 0.91
C PRO A 152 10.56 -6.42 1.90
N LYS A 153 9.50 -7.15 1.47
CA LYS A 153 8.31 -7.41 2.27
C LYS A 153 7.69 -8.77 1.92
N VAL A 154 7.05 -9.39 2.90
CA VAL A 154 6.30 -10.64 2.74
C VAL A 154 5.01 -10.62 3.55
N LEU A 155 4.02 -11.36 3.08
CA LEU A 155 2.78 -11.61 3.81
C LEU A 155 2.93 -12.87 4.67
N VAL A 156 2.58 -12.77 5.95
CA VAL A 156 2.66 -13.88 6.90
C VAL A 156 1.32 -14.15 7.57
N ARG A 157 1.13 -15.38 8.04
CA ARG A 157 -0.05 -15.78 8.80
C ARG A 157 0.35 -16.06 10.24
N ASP A 158 -0.11 -15.21 11.14
CA ASP A 158 0.14 -15.38 12.57
C ASP A 158 -0.61 -16.59 13.14
N SER A 159 0.10 -17.44 13.87
CA SER A 159 -0.47 -18.60 14.59
C SER A 159 -1.36 -18.22 15.77
N SER A 160 -1.16 -17.03 16.35
CA SER A 160 -1.92 -16.56 17.52
C SER A 160 -3.21 -15.83 17.16
N ALA A 161 -3.35 -15.45 15.89
CA ALA A 161 -4.52 -14.76 15.39
C ALA A 161 -5.76 -15.64 15.64
N ALA A 162 -6.68 -15.14 16.47
CA ALA A 162 -7.96 -15.78 16.80
C ALA A 162 -8.93 -15.87 15.61
N ILE A 163 -8.40 -15.80 14.39
CA ILE A 163 -9.10 -15.94 13.11
C ILE A 163 -9.27 -17.44 12.80
N ASP A 164 -9.75 -18.17 13.79
CA ASP A 164 -10.26 -19.54 13.64
C ASP A 164 -11.80 -19.52 13.47
N ARG A 165 -12.40 -18.32 13.41
CA ARG A 165 -13.82 -18.12 13.12
C ARG A 165 -14.02 -17.73 11.66
N LEU A 166 -14.24 -18.78 10.87
CA LEU A 166 -14.82 -18.81 9.52
C LEU A 166 -14.04 -18.10 8.39
N THR A 167 -13.87 -18.83 7.28
CA THR A 167 -13.48 -18.37 5.92
C THR A 167 -12.09 -17.76 5.65
N HIS A 168 -11.33 -17.30 6.63
CA HIS A 168 -10.00 -16.68 6.40
C HIS A 168 -8.84 -17.66 6.47
N ARG A 169 -8.36 -18.10 5.31
CA ARG A 169 -7.25 -19.06 5.16
C ARG A 169 -5.92 -18.42 4.72
N GLY A 170 -5.84 -17.09 4.68
CA GLY A 170 -4.70 -16.34 4.12
C GLY A 170 -3.89 -15.60 5.18
N SER A 171 -2.98 -14.75 4.71
CA SER A 171 -2.06 -13.96 5.54
C SER A 171 -2.77 -12.86 6.30
N THR A 172 -2.27 -12.56 7.49
CA THR A 172 -2.86 -11.60 8.44
C THR A 172 -2.00 -10.35 8.60
N HIS A 173 -0.69 -10.47 8.36
CA HIS A 173 0.25 -9.37 8.57
C HIS A 173 1.18 -9.22 7.36
N LEU A 174 1.70 -8.00 7.21
CA LEU A 174 2.79 -7.67 6.33
C LEU A 174 4.05 -7.47 7.17
N VAL A 175 5.10 -8.25 6.87
CA VAL A 175 6.42 -8.08 7.49
C VAL A 175 7.31 -7.36 6.50
N LYS A 176 7.85 -6.22 6.91
CA LYS A 176 8.77 -5.41 6.14
C LYS A 176 10.15 -5.47 6.73
N ALA A 177 11.14 -5.63 5.85
CA ALA A 177 12.55 -5.57 6.17
C ALA A 177 13.24 -4.51 5.30
N PHE A 178 14.56 -4.50 5.33
CA PHE A 178 15.36 -3.57 4.54
C PHE A 178 16.72 -4.17 4.21
N ARG A 179 17.34 -3.64 3.15
CA ARG A 179 18.73 -3.93 2.81
C ARG A 179 19.60 -2.87 3.45
N ALA A 180 20.39 -3.25 4.45
CA ALA A 180 21.16 -2.30 5.27
C ALA A 180 22.16 -1.48 4.44
N GLU A 181 22.64 -2.03 3.32
CA GLU A 181 23.59 -1.38 2.41
C GLU A 181 22.93 -0.30 1.53
N GLU A 182 21.62 -0.40 1.29
CA GLU A 182 20.86 0.53 0.44
C GLU A 182 20.06 1.52 1.28
N TYR A 183 19.34 1.03 2.29
CA TYR A 183 18.41 1.77 3.12
C TYR A 183 18.55 1.36 4.60
N PRO A 184 19.64 1.77 5.29
CA PRO A 184 19.89 1.39 6.67
C PRO A 184 18.73 1.82 7.59
N GLU A 185 18.28 0.90 8.45
CA GLU A 185 17.26 1.14 9.47
C GLU A 185 15.91 1.65 8.92
N LEU A 186 15.57 1.28 7.68
CA LEU A 186 14.33 1.70 7.02
C LEU A 186 13.06 1.24 7.75
N ALA A 187 13.07 0.06 8.40
CA ALA A 187 11.95 -0.41 9.21
C ALA A 187 11.67 0.53 10.39
N THR A 188 12.72 0.93 11.11
CA THR A 188 12.66 1.91 12.21
C THR A 188 12.25 3.31 11.72
N ASN A 189 12.74 3.73 10.55
CA ASN A 189 12.32 4.98 9.90
C ASN A 189 10.80 5.00 9.65
N GLU A 190 10.28 3.93 9.02
CA GLU A 190 8.86 3.81 8.73
C GLU A 190 8.03 3.74 10.02
N TYR A 191 8.50 3.04 11.06
CA TYR A 191 7.85 3.00 12.38
C TYR A 191 7.59 4.41 12.93
N PHE A 192 8.61 5.27 12.97
CA PHE A 192 8.44 6.62 13.50
C PHE A 192 7.59 7.51 12.59
N CYS A 193 7.64 7.33 11.28
CA CYS A 193 6.74 8.03 10.35
C CYS A 193 5.27 7.64 10.55
N MET A 194 4.99 6.34 10.72
CA MET A 194 3.66 5.80 11.04
C MET A 194 3.19 6.27 12.41
N ARG A 195 4.10 6.34 13.39
CA ARG A 195 3.84 6.89 14.72
C ARG A 195 3.47 8.38 14.66
N ALA A 196 4.16 9.19 13.87
CA ALA A 196 3.81 10.59 13.64
C ALA A 196 2.43 10.74 12.97
N ALA A 197 2.07 9.83 12.05
CA ALA A 197 0.72 9.79 11.47
C ALA A 197 -0.34 9.49 12.53
N GLN A 198 -0.11 8.48 13.36
CA GLN A 198 -1.01 8.12 14.47
C GLN A 198 -1.21 9.30 15.45
N LEU A 199 -0.13 9.94 15.87
CA LEU A 199 -0.14 11.05 16.84
C LEU A 199 -0.79 12.33 16.27
N CYS A 200 -0.82 12.52 14.94
CA CYS A 200 -1.61 13.59 14.32
C CYS A 200 -3.10 13.20 14.09
N GLY A 201 -3.52 12.06 14.64
CA GLY A 201 -4.89 11.54 14.61
C GLY A 201 -5.31 11.02 13.25
N LEU A 202 -4.37 10.54 12.42
CA LEU A 202 -4.71 9.74 11.25
C LEU A 202 -5.03 8.32 11.67
N ASP A 203 -5.97 7.70 10.96
CA ASP A 203 -6.15 6.26 11.03
C ASP A 203 -4.95 5.57 10.38
N VAL A 204 -4.40 4.57 11.07
CA VAL A 204 -3.24 3.78 10.66
C VAL A 204 -3.50 2.33 11.09
N PRO A 205 -3.03 1.33 10.32
CA PRO A 205 -3.08 -0.06 10.78
C PRO A 205 -2.32 -0.22 12.10
N HIS A 206 -2.59 -1.31 12.84
CA HIS A 206 -1.71 -1.69 13.94
C HIS A 206 -0.32 -2.02 13.40
N PHE A 207 0.73 -1.56 14.08
CA PHE A 207 2.11 -1.79 13.68
C PHE A 207 3.03 -1.97 14.89
N GLU A 208 4.01 -2.85 14.74
CA GLU A 208 5.00 -3.18 15.77
C GLU A 208 6.39 -3.25 15.15
N LEU A 209 7.37 -2.66 15.84
CA LEU A 209 8.78 -2.77 15.48
C LEU A 209 9.39 -3.91 16.29
N SER A 210 10.13 -4.80 15.63
CA SER A 210 10.92 -5.83 16.32
C SER A 210 11.92 -5.20 17.30
N GLU A 211 12.30 -5.91 18.35
CA GLU A 211 13.19 -5.42 19.43
C GLU A 211 14.47 -4.74 18.92
N HIS A 212 15.04 -5.27 17.83
CA HIS A 212 16.28 -4.76 17.23
C HIS A 212 16.08 -3.91 15.97
N GLY A 213 14.86 -3.43 15.71
CA GLY A 213 14.55 -2.53 14.59
C GLY A 213 14.68 -3.15 13.19
N LYS A 214 14.77 -4.48 13.07
CA LYS A 214 15.00 -5.18 11.80
C LYS A 214 13.73 -5.41 10.99
N PHE A 215 12.61 -5.62 11.67
CA PHE A 215 11.32 -5.84 11.05
C PHE A 215 10.30 -4.83 11.54
N LEU A 216 9.50 -4.33 10.60
CA LEU A 216 8.25 -3.64 10.89
C LEU A 216 7.11 -4.60 10.50
N VAL A 217 6.32 -5.00 11.49
CA VAL A 217 5.16 -5.87 11.33
C VAL A 217 3.92 -4.99 11.31
N ILE A 218 3.09 -5.12 10.28
CA ILE A 218 1.88 -4.32 10.08
C ILE A 218 0.68 -5.26 9.95
N GLU A 219 -0.36 -5.04 10.74
CA GLU A 219 -1.64 -5.73 10.59
C GLU A 219 -2.32 -5.27 9.30
N ARG A 220 -2.83 -6.23 8.53
CA ARG A 220 -3.56 -5.94 7.30
C ARG A 220 -4.89 -5.23 7.59
N PHE A 221 -5.05 -4.02 7.05
CA PHE A 221 -6.28 -3.23 7.22
C PHE A 221 -7.41 -3.64 6.26
N ASP A 222 -7.15 -4.58 5.34
CA ASP A 222 -8.13 -5.11 4.38
C ASP A 222 -8.83 -6.39 4.90
N LEU A 223 -8.73 -6.67 6.20
CA LEU A 223 -9.42 -7.75 6.89
C LEU A 223 -10.70 -7.23 7.57
N SER A 224 -11.76 -8.04 7.56
CA SER A 224 -12.99 -7.81 8.33
C SER A 224 -13.40 -9.08 9.08
N GLU A 225 -14.45 -9.00 9.90
CA GLU A 225 -15.02 -10.18 10.59
C GLU A 225 -15.62 -11.21 9.63
N THR A 226 -15.98 -10.80 8.40
CA THR A 226 -16.74 -11.61 7.44
C THR A 226 -15.94 -12.01 6.21
N GLY A 227 -14.80 -11.38 5.95
CA GLY A 227 -14.05 -11.56 4.73
C GLY A 227 -12.95 -10.54 4.53
N TYR A 228 -12.30 -10.62 3.38
CA TYR A 228 -11.42 -9.55 2.95
C TYR A 228 -12.27 -8.42 2.38
N LEU A 229 -11.87 -7.18 2.68
CA LEU A 229 -12.44 -5.99 2.08
C LEU A 229 -11.92 -5.86 0.63
N GLY A 230 -12.67 -5.17 -0.21
CA GLY A 230 -12.11 -4.57 -1.41
C GLY A 230 -11.10 -3.50 -1.04
N PHE A 231 -9.95 -3.52 -1.70
CA PHE A 231 -8.91 -2.50 -1.57
C PHE A 231 -8.45 -2.12 -2.98
N GLU A 232 -8.50 -0.83 -3.31
CA GLU A 232 -8.03 -0.32 -4.59
C GLU A 232 -7.16 0.91 -4.40
N ASP A 233 -5.94 0.86 -4.96
CA ASP A 233 -5.04 2.00 -4.96
C ASP A 233 -5.41 3.05 -6.03
N PHE A 234 -4.81 4.24 -5.96
CA PHE A 234 -5.18 5.31 -6.88
C PHE A 234 -4.58 5.15 -8.28
N CYS A 235 -3.67 4.20 -8.53
CA CYS A 235 -3.38 3.80 -9.91
C CYS A 235 -4.60 3.10 -10.50
N VAL A 236 -5.23 2.17 -9.76
CA VAL A 236 -6.44 1.48 -10.19
C VAL A 236 -7.59 2.45 -10.43
N LEU A 237 -7.88 3.34 -9.47
CA LEU A 237 -9.00 4.30 -9.59
C LEU A 237 -8.81 5.33 -10.72
N ASN A 238 -7.57 5.52 -11.21
CA ASN A 238 -7.30 6.34 -12.40
C ASN A 238 -7.26 5.51 -13.71
N GLY A 239 -7.35 4.17 -13.63
CA GLY A 239 -7.14 3.28 -14.78
C GLY A 239 -5.69 3.31 -15.29
N TRP A 240 -4.73 3.59 -14.42
CA TRP A 240 -3.32 3.75 -14.77
C TRP A 240 -2.50 2.53 -14.33
N PRO A 241 -1.52 2.10 -15.14
CA PRO A 241 -0.64 1.00 -14.77
C PRO A 241 0.27 1.37 -13.59
N SER A 242 0.79 0.39 -12.85
CA SER A 242 1.63 0.64 -11.66
C SER A 242 2.87 1.49 -11.97
N LYS A 243 3.44 1.36 -13.18
CA LYS A 243 4.58 2.19 -13.62
C LYS A 243 4.29 3.70 -13.68
N ALA A 244 3.02 4.10 -13.78
CA ALA A 244 2.59 5.51 -13.84
C ALA A 244 2.33 6.10 -12.44
N LYS A 245 2.74 5.41 -11.36
CA LYS A 245 2.48 5.82 -9.97
C LYS A 245 2.96 7.25 -9.62
N TYR A 246 3.95 7.79 -10.33
CA TYR A 246 4.50 9.14 -10.12
C TYR A 246 3.95 10.22 -11.09
N ASP A 247 3.06 9.86 -12.01
CA ASP A 247 2.59 10.74 -13.10
C ASP A 247 1.38 11.61 -12.71
N GLY A 248 0.96 11.53 -11.44
CA GLY A 248 -0.21 12.23 -10.91
C GLY A 248 0.07 13.53 -10.15
N SER A 249 -1.01 14.07 -9.57
CA SER A 249 -0.98 15.21 -8.65
C SER A 249 -1.85 14.93 -7.43
N TYR A 250 -1.56 15.57 -6.30
CA TYR A 250 -2.40 15.46 -5.10
C TYR A 250 -3.80 16.04 -5.32
N GLU A 251 -3.97 17.03 -6.21
CA GLU A 251 -5.29 17.49 -6.63
C GLU A 251 -6.06 16.43 -7.43
N GLY A 252 -5.35 15.62 -8.22
CA GLY A 252 -5.90 14.44 -8.90
C GLY A 252 -6.40 13.40 -7.89
N VAL A 253 -5.61 13.10 -6.87
CA VAL A 253 -6.01 12.22 -5.77
C VAL A 253 -7.23 12.78 -5.03
N ALA A 254 -7.26 14.07 -4.66
CA ALA A 254 -8.44 14.69 -4.05
C ALA A 254 -9.70 14.57 -4.94
N ARG A 255 -9.55 14.65 -6.27
CA ARG A 255 -10.65 14.46 -7.21
C ARG A 255 -11.18 13.03 -7.19
N GLN A 256 -10.29 12.03 -7.16
CA GLN A 256 -10.69 10.62 -7.08
C GLN A 256 -11.33 10.29 -5.72
N ILE A 257 -10.85 10.87 -4.62
CA ILE A 257 -11.53 10.77 -3.31
C ILE A 257 -12.97 11.28 -3.43
N LYS A 258 -13.21 12.43 -4.06
CA LYS A 258 -14.56 12.96 -4.26
C LYS A 258 -15.44 12.13 -5.19
N ALA A 259 -14.83 11.35 -6.09
CA ALA A 259 -15.54 10.50 -7.04
C ALA A 259 -15.97 9.17 -6.41
N PHE A 260 -15.10 8.57 -5.59
CA PHE A 260 -15.30 7.21 -5.10
C PHE A 260 -15.67 7.11 -3.62
N VAL A 261 -15.21 8.00 -2.75
CA VAL A 261 -15.55 7.93 -1.31
C VAL A 261 -17.01 8.34 -1.10
N SER A 262 -17.73 7.53 -0.31
CA SER A 262 -19.16 7.74 -0.05
C SER A 262 -19.43 9.14 0.55
N PRO A 263 -20.53 9.82 0.17
CA PRO A 263 -20.80 11.20 0.57
C PRO A 263 -20.79 11.45 2.08
N SER A 264 -21.24 10.48 2.89
CA SER A 264 -21.26 10.55 4.36
C SER A 264 -19.87 10.56 4.99
N LEU A 265 -18.85 10.03 4.30
CA LEU A 265 -17.46 9.89 4.76
C LEU A 265 -16.51 10.89 4.10
N LEU A 266 -16.99 11.59 3.05
CA LEU A 266 -16.15 12.41 2.18
C LEU A 266 -15.42 13.53 2.92
N LYS A 267 -16.09 14.19 3.88
CA LYS A 267 -15.48 15.28 4.65
C LYS A 267 -14.25 14.77 5.42
N ASP A 268 -14.42 13.67 6.16
CA ASP A 268 -13.37 13.11 7.00
C ASP A 268 -12.22 12.56 6.14
N ALA A 269 -12.55 11.94 4.99
CA ALA A 269 -11.55 11.49 4.02
C ALA A 269 -10.72 12.65 3.46
N LEU A 270 -11.32 13.79 3.11
CA LEU A 270 -10.58 14.95 2.61
C LEU A 270 -9.72 15.62 3.69
N GLU A 271 -10.16 15.61 4.96
CA GLU A 271 -9.35 16.08 6.08
C GLU A 271 -8.17 15.14 6.38
N ALA A 272 -8.40 13.83 6.36
CA ALA A 272 -7.34 12.82 6.50
C ALA A 272 -6.33 12.94 5.36
N PHE A 273 -6.79 13.02 4.11
CA PHE A 273 -5.92 13.19 2.96
C PHE A 273 -5.11 14.50 3.03
N PHE A 274 -5.72 15.61 3.42
CA PHE A 274 -5.00 16.86 3.65
C PHE A 274 -3.87 16.70 4.68
N LYS A 275 -4.15 16.01 5.80
CA LYS A 275 -3.14 15.71 6.82
C LYS A 275 -2.03 14.81 6.26
N ILE A 276 -2.34 13.78 5.47
CA ILE A 276 -1.32 12.91 4.86
C ILE A 276 -0.38 13.70 3.93
N VAL A 277 -0.92 14.61 3.11
CA VAL A 277 -0.11 15.46 2.22
C VAL A 277 0.76 16.45 3.02
N ALA A 278 0.19 17.08 4.05
CA ALA A 278 0.95 17.97 4.94
C ALA A 278 2.04 17.22 5.70
N LEU A 279 1.73 16.03 6.22
CA LEU A 279 2.68 15.15 6.89
C LEU A 279 3.79 14.74 5.93
N SER A 280 3.48 14.30 4.71
CA SER A 280 4.48 13.96 3.69
C SER A 280 5.44 15.11 3.39
N ALA A 281 4.95 16.36 3.36
CA ALA A 281 5.79 17.54 3.17
C ALA A 281 6.74 17.83 4.36
N VAL A 282 6.27 17.56 5.58
CA VAL A 282 7.02 17.74 6.83
C VAL A 282 8.05 16.63 7.02
N LEU A 283 7.64 15.38 6.86
CA LEU A 283 8.50 14.21 6.99
C LEU A 283 9.44 14.02 5.79
N LYS A 284 9.36 14.86 4.75
CA LYS A 284 10.14 14.69 3.52
C LYS A 284 9.95 13.32 2.86
N ASN A 285 8.69 12.89 2.78
CA ASN A 285 8.29 11.68 2.09
C ASN A 285 8.17 11.93 0.58
N GLY A 286 9.22 11.56 -0.14
CA GLY A 286 9.34 11.61 -1.60
C GLY A 286 8.76 10.39 -2.31
N ASP A 287 8.20 9.43 -1.58
CA ASP A 287 7.59 8.22 -2.13
C ASP A 287 6.06 8.15 -1.91
N ALA A 288 5.43 9.24 -1.44
CA ALA A 288 3.98 9.36 -1.30
C ALA A 288 3.25 9.46 -2.67
N HIS A 289 3.32 8.39 -3.47
CA HIS A 289 2.82 8.27 -4.84
C HIS A 289 1.42 7.64 -4.91
N LEU A 290 0.85 7.47 -6.11
CA LEU A 290 -0.55 7.02 -6.27
C LEU A 290 -0.87 5.67 -5.62
N LYS A 291 0.10 4.77 -5.47
CA LYS A 291 -0.12 3.47 -4.80
C LYS A 291 -0.08 3.53 -3.26
N ASN A 292 0.24 4.69 -2.67
CA ASN A 292 0.24 4.92 -1.21
C ASN A 292 -1.08 5.58 -0.75
N PHE A 293 -2.05 5.65 -1.64
CA PHE A 293 -3.41 6.07 -1.36
C PHE A 293 -4.32 4.97 -1.88
N GLY A 294 -5.37 4.64 -1.14
CA GLY A 294 -6.35 3.65 -1.56
C GLY A 294 -7.69 3.85 -0.89
N VAL A 295 -8.68 3.10 -1.35
CA VAL A 295 -10.01 3.04 -0.75
C VAL A 295 -10.31 1.62 -0.29
N LEU A 296 -11.15 1.51 0.73
CA LEU A 296 -11.68 0.25 1.25
C LEU A 296 -13.21 0.21 1.10
N TYR A 297 -13.74 -0.96 0.81
CA TYR A 297 -15.17 -1.21 0.66
C TYR A 297 -15.50 -2.68 0.93
N ASP A 298 -16.71 -2.99 1.36
CA ASP A 298 -17.13 -4.38 1.55
C ASP A 298 -17.43 -5.05 0.20
N ASP A 299 -18.13 -4.31 -0.67
CA ASP A 299 -18.54 -4.76 -1.99
C ASP A 299 -18.74 -3.62 -3.00
N CYS A 300 -18.99 -3.97 -4.27
CA CYS A 300 -19.15 -2.98 -5.34
C CYS A 300 -20.63 -2.65 -5.63
N GLY A 301 -21.56 -3.07 -4.78
CA GLY A 301 -22.98 -2.76 -4.88
C GLY A 301 -23.28 -1.31 -4.53
N GLU A 302 -24.43 -0.82 -5.00
CA GLU A 302 -24.85 0.59 -4.89
C GLU A 302 -24.89 1.11 -3.44
N HIS A 303 -25.14 0.24 -2.47
CA HIS A 303 -25.28 0.61 -1.07
C HIS A 303 -24.00 0.41 -0.24
N SER A 304 -22.95 -0.13 -0.84
CA SER A 304 -21.69 -0.36 -0.13
C SER A 304 -21.00 0.98 0.16
N LEU A 305 -20.45 1.10 1.38
CA LEU A 305 -19.73 2.30 1.78
C LEU A 305 -18.27 2.17 1.35
N VAL A 306 -17.83 3.13 0.54
CA VAL A 306 -16.43 3.29 0.14
C VAL A 306 -15.80 4.33 1.06
N ARG A 307 -14.74 3.94 1.76
CA ARG A 307 -13.98 4.82 2.67
C ARG A 307 -12.54 4.95 2.21
N LEU A 308 -11.89 6.05 2.58
CA LEU A 308 -10.43 6.17 2.42
C LEU A 308 -9.74 5.10 3.29
N ALA A 309 -8.74 4.42 2.74
CA ALA A 309 -7.92 3.50 3.51
C ALA A 309 -7.14 4.24 4.62
N PRO A 310 -6.73 3.55 5.70
CA PRO A 310 -5.76 4.08 6.67
C PRO A 310 -4.50 4.61 5.96
N ALA A 311 -3.74 5.48 6.61
CA ALA A 311 -2.45 5.89 6.08
C ALA A 311 -1.43 4.74 6.25
N TYR A 312 -0.60 4.47 5.24
CA TYR A 312 0.41 3.40 5.21
C TYR A 312 1.60 3.79 4.32
N ASP A 313 2.69 3.03 4.39
CA ASP A 313 3.93 3.22 3.62
C ASP A 313 4.41 4.69 3.66
N ILE A 314 4.55 5.24 4.87
CA ILE A 314 5.05 6.61 5.09
C ILE A 314 6.51 6.52 5.51
N ILE A 315 7.40 7.16 4.74
CA ILE A 315 8.85 7.05 4.94
C ILE A 315 9.49 8.44 4.82
N THR A 316 10.51 8.72 5.62
CA THR A 316 11.40 9.87 5.41
C THR A 316 12.45 9.48 4.39
N THR A 317 12.19 9.71 3.11
CA THR A 317 13.07 9.24 2.02
C THR A 317 14.30 10.13 1.81
N SER A 318 14.22 11.40 2.21
CA SER A 318 15.32 12.35 2.04
C SER A 318 16.58 12.06 2.86
N VAL A 319 16.52 11.12 3.82
CA VAL A 319 17.71 10.63 4.52
C VAL A 319 18.53 9.69 3.63
N TYR A 320 17.91 9.04 2.65
CA TYR A 320 18.57 8.10 1.71
C TYR A 320 18.80 8.73 0.34
N ILE A 321 17.91 9.63 -0.09
CA ILE A 321 17.92 10.21 -1.44
C ILE A 321 18.38 11.66 -1.39
N LYS A 322 19.53 11.95 -2.02
CA LYS A 322 20.02 13.32 -2.16
C LYS A 322 19.11 14.13 -3.10
N SER A 323 18.80 15.36 -2.71
CA SER A 323 17.98 16.29 -3.49
C SER A 323 16.56 15.76 -3.78
N ASP A 324 16.00 15.04 -2.82
CA ASP A 324 14.65 14.48 -2.92
C ASP A 324 13.54 15.56 -2.99
N SER A 325 12.36 15.16 -3.48
CA SER A 325 11.21 16.02 -3.74
C SER A 325 9.90 15.25 -3.55
N MET A 326 8.75 15.93 -3.56
CA MET A 326 7.44 15.27 -3.46
C MET A 326 7.26 14.26 -4.61
N ALA A 327 6.66 13.10 -4.31
CA ALA A 327 6.38 12.07 -5.31
C ALA A 327 5.46 12.56 -6.44
N LEU A 328 4.40 13.29 -6.07
CA LEU A 328 3.38 13.82 -6.98
C LEU A 328 3.45 15.34 -7.07
N LEU A 329 2.84 15.91 -8.12
CA LEU A 329 2.72 17.35 -8.25
C LEU A 329 1.78 17.92 -7.17
N LEU A 330 2.15 19.09 -6.64
CA LEU A 330 1.31 19.96 -5.82
C LEU A 330 1.39 21.38 -6.35
N GLY A 331 0.28 21.91 -6.86
CA GLY A 331 0.27 23.23 -7.53
C GLY A 331 1.21 23.29 -8.74
N GLY A 332 1.42 22.17 -9.44
CA GLY A 332 2.29 22.07 -10.62
C GLY A 332 3.78 21.93 -10.31
N SER A 333 4.18 21.69 -9.07
CA SER A 333 5.58 21.47 -8.69
C SER A 333 5.74 20.25 -7.79
N LYS A 334 6.90 19.58 -7.86
CA LYS A 334 7.33 18.56 -6.88
C LYS A 334 8.14 19.14 -5.72
N ALA A 335 8.41 20.45 -5.70
CA ALA A 335 9.14 21.06 -4.59
C ALA A 335 8.35 20.94 -3.27
N TRP A 336 9.06 20.70 -2.17
CA TRP A 336 8.46 20.68 -0.83
C TRP A 336 7.62 21.95 -0.59
N PRO A 337 6.32 21.85 -0.31
CA PRO A 337 5.43 23.01 -0.24
C PRO A 337 5.70 23.88 1.00
N LYS A 338 5.43 25.17 0.86
CA LYS A 338 5.32 26.11 2.00
C LYS A 338 3.89 26.12 2.53
N HIS A 339 3.69 26.65 3.74
CA HIS A 339 2.38 26.81 4.38
C HIS A 339 1.29 27.33 3.43
N LYS A 340 1.54 28.45 2.72
CA LYS A 340 0.58 29.04 1.79
C LYS A 340 0.11 28.07 0.68
N MET A 341 0.99 27.20 0.20
CA MET A 341 0.63 26.20 -0.82
C MET A 341 -0.25 25.12 -0.22
N LEU A 342 0.09 24.61 0.97
CA LEU A 342 -0.74 23.63 1.68
C LEU A 342 -2.13 24.20 1.97
N THR A 343 -2.23 25.42 2.54
CA THR A 343 -3.52 26.06 2.79
C THR A 343 -4.34 26.26 1.51
N LYS A 344 -3.69 26.68 0.40
CA LYS A 344 -4.36 26.81 -0.90
C LYS A 344 -4.89 25.46 -1.38
N PHE A 345 -4.10 24.40 -1.27
CA PHE A 345 -4.50 23.04 -1.62
C PHE A 345 -5.68 22.56 -0.77
N GLY A 346 -5.63 22.73 0.56
CA GLY A 346 -6.73 22.37 1.45
C GLY A 346 -8.04 23.08 1.08
N ARG A 347 -7.96 24.37 0.74
CA ARG A 347 -9.13 25.16 0.33
C ARG A 347 -9.70 24.78 -1.04
N THR A 348 -8.83 24.54 -2.02
CA THR A 348 -9.25 24.38 -3.43
C THR A 348 -9.50 22.93 -3.82
N ALA A 349 -8.70 22.00 -3.30
CA ALA A 349 -8.79 20.58 -3.63
C ALA A 349 -9.54 19.80 -2.54
N CYS A 350 -9.41 20.15 -1.25
CA CYS A 350 -10.02 19.39 -0.15
C CYS A 350 -11.31 20.00 0.42
N ASN A 351 -11.82 21.10 -0.17
CA ASN A 351 -13.03 21.82 0.29
C ASN A 351 -12.97 22.27 1.77
N LEU A 352 -11.78 22.56 2.29
CA LEU A 352 -11.59 22.97 3.68
C LEU A 352 -11.64 24.49 3.82
N SER A 353 -12.12 24.97 4.97
CA SER A 353 -11.93 26.37 5.33
C SER A 353 -10.46 26.63 5.71
N GLU A 354 -10.03 27.89 5.61
CA GLU A 354 -8.68 28.27 6.03
C GLU A 354 -8.43 27.99 7.52
N ALA A 355 -9.42 28.27 8.36
CA ALA A 355 -9.37 27.95 9.78
C ALA A 355 -9.19 26.43 10.03
N ARG A 356 -9.92 25.58 9.29
CA ARG A 356 -9.79 24.13 9.41
C ARG A 356 -8.43 23.64 8.90
N CYS A 357 -7.91 24.21 7.81
CA CYS A 357 -6.55 23.91 7.35
C CYS A 357 -5.53 24.20 8.45
N ASN A 358 -5.58 25.38 9.07
CA ASN A 358 -4.64 25.77 10.11
C ASN A 358 -4.75 24.85 11.34
N GLN A 359 -5.97 24.46 11.73
CA GLN A 359 -6.17 23.51 12.83
C GLN A 359 -5.56 22.14 12.52
N LEU A 360 -5.78 21.60 11.31
CA LEU A 360 -5.21 20.31 10.90
C LEU A 360 -3.68 20.36 10.80
N LEU A 361 -3.12 21.48 10.30
CA LEU A 361 -1.66 21.69 10.29
C LEU A 361 -1.08 21.77 11.70
N GLN A 362 -1.79 22.34 12.67
CA GLN A 362 -1.37 22.32 14.08
C GLN A 362 -1.38 20.91 14.66
N MET A 363 -2.38 20.08 14.33
CA MET A 363 -2.39 18.67 14.73
C MET A 363 -1.21 17.89 14.15
N VAL A 364 -0.87 18.14 12.87
CA VAL A 364 0.34 17.57 12.25
C VAL A 364 1.59 18.05 12.98
N ALA A 365 1.73 19.36 13.26
CA ALA A 365 2.89 19.90 13.97
C ALA A 365 3.07 19.29 15.37
N HIS A 366 1.96 19.04 16.08
CA HIS A 366 1.98 18.43 17.40
C HIS A 366 2.42 16.97 17.33
N GLY A 367 1.75 16.14 16.51
CA GLY A 367 2.07 14.71 16.40
C GLY A 367 3.48 14.45 15.88
N VAL A 368 3.99 15.29 14.98
CA VAL A 368 5.38 15.21 14.51
C VAL A 368 6.37 15.50 15.63
N ARG A 369 6.13 16.52 16.47
CA ARG A 369 7.03 16.83 17.59
C ARG A 369 7.06 15.72 18.63
N GLU A 370 5.90 15.18 19.00
CA GLU A 370 5.82 14.06 19.93
C GLU A 370 6.55 12.83 19.38
N ALA A 371 6.37 12.51 18.11
CA ALA A 371 7.11 11.42 17.46
C ALA A 371 8.63 11.69 17.41
N MET A 372 9.08 12.95 17.25
CA MET A 372 10.50 13.29 17.32
C MET A 372 11.09 13.06 18.71
N ASP A 373 10.33 13.37 19.77
CA ASP A 373 10.75 13.15 21.15
C ASP A 373 10.87 11.64 21.43
N GLU A 374 9.87 10.83 21.04
CA GLU A 374 9.93 9.37 21.12
C GLU A 374 11.11 8.79 20.30
N MET A 375 11.33 9.32 19.10
CA MET A 375 12.44 8.91 18.22
C MET A 375 13.81 9.25 18.81
N ALA A 376 13.95 10.40 19.47
CA ALA A 376 15.18 10.79 20.13
C ALA A 376 15.51 9.88 21.32
N GLU A 377 14.51 9.53 22.13
CA GLU A 377 14.67 8.57 23.23
C GLU A 377 15.04 7.18 22.72
N TYR A 378 14.37 6.68 21.67
CA TYR A 378 14.71 5.41 21.05
C TYR A 378 16.14 5.41 20.50
N SER A 379 16.54 6.48 19.79
CA SER A 379 17.87 6.62 19.21
C SER A 379 18.98 6.61 20.26
N ALA A 380 18.73 7.13 21.47
CA ALA A 380 19.68 7.09 22.58
C ALA A 380 19.95 5.67 23.09
N ASN A 381 18.98 4.77 22.96
CA ASN A 381 19.07 3.37 23.40
C ASN A 381 19.45 2.41 22.26
N HIS A 382 19.42 2.85 21.00
CA HIS A 382 19.69 2.02 19.82
C HIS A 382 20.78 2.65 18.95
N PRO A 383 22.08 2.40 19.24
CA PRO A 383 23.19 3.05 18.54
C PRO A 383 23.20 2.84 17.02
N ALA A 384 22.67 1.71 16.53
CA ALA A 384 22.56 1.42 15.10
C ALA A 384 21.66 2.42 14.35
N PHE A 385 20.63 2.95 15.03
CA PHE A 385 19.69 3.90 14.46
C PHE A 385 20.12 5.37 14.65
N ALA A 386 21.09 5.66 15.53
CA ALA A 386 21.41 7.02 15.93
C ALA A 386 21.74 7.98 14.77
N GLU A 387 22.46 7.50 13.73
CA GLU A 387 22.76 8.31 12.55
C GLU A 387 21.51 8.61 11.71
N VAL A 388 20.70 7.60 11.43
CA VAL A 388 19.46 7.73 10.65
C VAL A 388 18.43 8.56 11.42
N GLY A 389 18.26 8.30 12.71
CA GLY A 389 17.36 9.06 13.59
C GLY A 389 17.74 10.54 13.68
N ALA A 390 19.03 10.86 13.82
CA ALA A 390 19.49 12.25 13.80
C ALA A 390 19.20 12.94 12.45
N ALA A 391 19.44 12.26 11.34
CA ALA A 391 19.12 12.76 10.00
C ALA A 391 17.60 12.97 9.83
N MET A 392 16.76 12.04 10.32
CA MET A 392 15.30 12.20 10.29
C MET A 392 14.85 13.42 11.09
N ILE A 393 15.34 13.60 12.32
CA ILE A 393 15.05 14.77 13.17
C ILE A 393 15.41 16.08 12.46
N GLU A 394 16.56 16.13 11.78
CA GLU A 394 16.96 17.30 10.98
C GLU A 394 15.97 17.57 9.83
N GLN A 395 15.62 16.54 9.07
CA GLN A 395 14.68 16.64 7.94
C GLN A 395 13.29 17.10 8.40
N TRP A 396 12.79 16.56 9.51
CA TRP A 396 11.48 16.89 10.07
C TRP A 396 11.47 18.30 10.64
N SER A 397 12.55 18.72 11.32
CA SER A 397 12.70 20.10 11.80
C SER A 397 12.66 21.10 10.64
N ALA A 398 13.39 20.82 9.56
CA ALA A 398 13.37 21.63 8.35
C ALA A 398 11.99 21.62 7.66
N GLY A 399 11.31 20.47 7.67
CA GLY A 399 9.94 20.30 7.18
C GLY A 399 8.93 21.13 7.95
N LEU A 400 8.92 21.06 9.28
CA LEU A 400 8.09 21.87 10.17
C LEU A 400 8.29 23.37 9.90
N ALA A 401 9.55 23.80 9.86
CA ALA A 401 9.90 25.20 9.62
C ALA A 401 9.45 25.71 8.24
N ARG A 402 9.55 24.87 7.20
CA ARG A 402 9.19 25.25 5.83
C ARG A 402 7.69 25.20 5.57
N SER A 403 7.05 24.12 6.01
CA SER A 403 5.71 23.73 5.56
C SER A 403 4.62 24.18 6.52
N LEU A 404 4.90 24.34 7.82
CA LEU A 404 3.88 24.66 8.83
C LEU A 404 4.01 26.05 9.44
N LEU A 405 5.16 26.73 9.35
CA LEU A 405 5.27 28.12 9.79
C LEU A 405 4.69 29.08 8.74
N THR A 406 3.87 30.02 9.20
CA THR A 406 3.45 31.18 8.41
C THR A 406 4.63 32.12 8.23
N SER A 407 5.33 31.99 7.10
CA SER A 407 6.38 32.93 6.68
C SER A 407 5.83 34.28 6.27
#